data_AF-A0A177HXT4-F1
#
_entry.id   AF-A0A177HXT4-F1
#
_cell.length_a   1.000
_cell.length_b   1.000
_cell.length_c   1.000
_cell.angle_alpha   90.00
_cell.angle_beta   90.00
_cell.angle_gamma   90.00
#
_symmetry.space_group_name_H-M   'P 1'
#
loop_
_entity.id
_entity.type
_entity.pdbx_description
1 polymer ?
#
loop_
_entity_poly.entity_id
_entity_poly.type
_entity_poly.pdbx_seq_one_letter_code
_entity_poly.pdbx_strand_id
1 'polypeptide(L)'
;MQAMGTSDSAPLIRACWLSWLAVETVDQAEVVKALGLTDVRETTWVDGVELIDEVAHDEEEPFSTVVVTPPMQGWTLVVGPYFGLPYPQQTAPVTDLCRELSAHFGKAQLFFHSEQNDGEAWLIAERGRILRRWISEYPKLALGEPFGVERRLLDAYGITGQPEDLDPDSDLAGDWAATWGDCWATTVAEESSIDPTTAAADKGSNSSMLMAIAPTFE
;
A
#
# COMPACT_ATOMS: atom_id res chain seq x y z
N MET A 1 29.77 14.90 30.62
CA MET A 1 29.46 13.46 30.71
C MET A 1 28.19 13.36 31.54
N GLN A 2 27.05 12.85 31.07
CA GLN A 2 26.76 11.84 30.06
C GLN A 2 25.77 12.34 28.99
N ALA A 3 25.81 11.69 27.84
CA ALA A 3 25.04 11.97 26.64
C ALA A 3 23.56 11.56 26.78
N MET A 4 22.69 12.35 26.13
CA MET A 4 21.32 12.00 25.75
C MET A 4 21.29 10.63 25.07
N GLY A 5 20.45 9.73 25.58
CA GLY A 5 19.91 8.64 24.77
C GLY A 5 18.66 9.14 24.07
N THR A 6 18.79 9.59 22.83
CA THR A 6 17.64 9.71 21.93
C THR A 6 17.33 8.30 21.43
N SER A 7 16.15 7.81 21.80
CA SER A 7 15.56 6.64 21.14
C SER A 7 15.23 7.06 19.71
N ASP A 8 16.13 6.81 18.77
CA ASP A 8 15.87 6.86 17.33
C ASP A 8 14.90 5.72 16.96
N SER A 9 13.63 5.87 17.32
CA SER A 9 12.57 5.21 16.57
C SER A 9 12.41 6.01 15.28
N ALA A 10 12.82 5.43 14.14
CA ALA A 10 12.54 6.02 12.84
C ALA A 10 11.04 6.36 12.76
N PRO A 11 10.65 7.52 12.20
CA PRO A 11 9.25 7.89 12.20
C PRO A 11 8.47 6.90 11.34
N LEU A 12 7.31 6.48 11.82
CA LEU A 12 6.41 5.59 11.08
C LEU A 12 5.62 6.45 10.08
N ILE A 13 5.24 5.92 8.94
CA ILE A 13 4.38 6.64 8.00
C ILE A 13 2.93 6.41 8.42
N ARG A 14 2.19 7.49 8.66
CA ARG A 14 0.78 7.46 9.06
C ARG A 14 0.03 8.56 8.33
N ALA A 15 -1.22 8.27 7.99
CA ALA A 15 -2.17 9.22 7.42
C ALA A 15 -3.60 8.69 7.67
N CYS A 16 -4.59 9.59 7.69
CA CYS A 16 -6.01 9.19 7.82
C CYS A 16 -6.44 8.17 6.74
N TRP A 17 -5.94 8.36 5.51
CA TRP A 17 -6.06 7.43 4.40
C TRP A 17 -4.69 7.19 3.80
N LEU A 18 -4.10 6.04 4.15
CA LEU A 18 -2.76 5.69 3.75
C LEU A 18 -2.81 4.78 2.52
N SER A 19 -2.27 5.27 1.40
CA SER A 19 -2.09 4.48 0.18
C SER A 19 -0.61 4.36 -0.15
N TRP A 20 -0.16 3.14 -0.47
CA TRP A 20 1.22 2.92 -0.87
C TRP A 20 1.38 1.77 -1.86
N LEU A 21 2.42 1.91 -2.66
CA LEU A 21 3.00 0.91 -3.53
C LEU A 21 4.30 0.41 -2.92
N ALA A 22 4.44 -0.91 -2.78
CA ALA A 22 5.69 -1.57 -2.43
C ALA A 22 6.27 -2.29 -3.65
N VAL A 23 7.52 -2.00 -4.00
CA VAL A 23 8.26 -2.65 -5.10
C VAL A 23 9.51 -3.34 -4.57
N GLU A 24 9.75 -4.59 -4.95
CA GLU A 24 10.89 -5.41 -4.46
C GLU A 24 12.21 -4.98 -5.12
N THR A 25 12.71 -3.81 -4.73
CA THR A 25 13.96 -3.23 -5.21
C THR A 25 14.54 -2.25 -4.18
N VAL A 26 15.85 -2.03 -4.28
CA VAL A 26 16.58 -0.99 -3.53
C VAL A 26 16.96 0.21 -4.41
N ASP A 27 16.60 0.18 -5.70
CA ASP A 27 16.92 1.23 -6.67
C ASP A 27 15.75 2.22 -6.79
N GLN A 28 15.77 3.28 -5.96
CA GLN A 28 14.77 4.34 -6.00
C GLN A 28 14.72 5.06 -7.36
N ALA A 29 15.86 5.22 -8.04
CA ALA A 29 15.92 5.95 -9.30
C ALA A 29 15.19 5.18 -10.41
N GLU A 30 15.30 3.85 -10.43
CA GLU A 30 14.54 3.02 -11.37
C GLU A 30 13.05 3.01 -11.03
N VAL A 31 12.65 3.05 -9.74
CA VAL A 31 11.24 3.21 -9.34
C VAL A 31 10.66 4.54 -9.83
N VAL A 32 11.37 5.65 -9.59
CA VAL A 32 11.01 6.99 -10.07
C VAL A 32 10.79 6.99 -11.58
N LYS A 33 11.72 6.40 -12.32
CA LYS A 33 11.66 6.32 -13.78
C LYS A 33 10.52 5.42 -14.27
N ALA A 34 10.32 4.25 -13.66
CA ALA A 34 9.29 3.30 -14.07
C ALA A 34 7.88 3.85 -13.87
N LEU A 35 7.67 4.66 -12.83
CA LEU A 35 6.42 5.36 -12.55
C LEU A 35 6.25 6.68 -13.33
N GLY A 36 7.28 7.12 -14.05
CA GLY A 36 7.26 8.41 -14.75
C GLY A 36 7.15 9.62 -13.81
N LEU A 37 7.69 9.51 -12.58
CA LEU A 37 7.63 10.59 -11.60
C LEU A 37 8.48 11.78 -12.06
N THR A 38 7.98 12.99 -11.80
CA THR A 38 8.61 14.25 -12.20
C THR A 38 8.81 15.18 -11.00
N ASP A 39 9.55 16.28 -11.19
CA ASP A 39 9.89 17.25 -10.13
C ASP A 39 10.45 16.61 -8.84
N VAL A 40 11.33 15.62 -9.05
CA VAL A 40 11.91 14.84 -7.96
C VAL A 40 12.87 15.68 -7.14
N ARG A 41 12.58 15.82 -5.84
CA ARG A 41 13.40 16.55 -4.87
C ARG A 41 13.62 15.73 -3.61
N GLU A 42 14.79 15.89 -3.00
CA GLU A 42 15.04 15.29 -1.69
C GLU A 42 14.16 15.97 -0.63
N THR A 43 13.67 15.17 0.32
CA THR A 43 12.94 15.65 1.49
C THR A 43 13.43 14.94 2.75
N THR A 44 13.18 15.52 3.92
CA THR A 44 13.40 14.81 5.17
C THR A 44 12.28 13.80 5.40
N TRP A 45 12.53 12.78 6.23
CA TRP A 45 11.50 11.82 6.57
C TRP A 45 10.29 12.49 7.24
N VAL A 46 10.53 13.43 8.15
CA VAL A 46 9.48 14.14 8.87
C VAL A 46 8.62 14.95 7.90
N ASP A 47 9.23 15.78 7.08
CA ASP A 47 8.49 16.61 6.11
C ASP A 47 7.74 15.76 5.07
N GLY A 48 8.32 14.62 4.67
CA GLY A 48 7.65 13.70 3.75
C GLY A 48 6.43 13.01 4.35
N VAL A 49 6.48 12.59 5.62
CA VAL A 49 5.31 12.00 6.29
C VAL A 49 4.21 13.05 6.51
N GLU A 50 4.58 14.26 6.97
CA GLU A 50 3.63 15.37 7.13
C GLU A 50 2.93 15.72 5.82
N LEU A 51 3.68 15.77 4.71
CA LEU A 51 3.11 16.01 3.38
C LEU A 51 2.07 14.96 2.97
N ILE A 52 2.31 13.67 3.23
CA ILE A 52 1.37 12.62 2.83
C ILE A 52 0.05 12.76 3.58
N ASP A 53 0.10 13.13 4.86
CA ASP A 53 -1.11 13.42 5.62
C ASP A 53 -1.81 14.66 5.06
N GLU A 54 -1.09 15.75 4.76
CA GLU A 54 -1.67 16.95 4.15
C GLU A 54 -2.35 16.68 2.81
N VAL A 55 -1.67 15.99 1.89
CA VAL A 55 -2.18 15.69 0.53
C VAL A 55 -3.37 14.73 0.57
N ALA A 56 -3.43 13.82 1.54
CA ALA A 56 -4.58 12.94 1.72
C ALA A 56 -5.88 13.71 2.07
N HIS A 57 -5.76 14.95 2.56
CA HIS A 57 -6.89 15.83 2.85
C HIS A 57 -7.14 16.89 1.77
N ASP A 58 -6.36 16.92 0.69
CA ASP A 58 -6.53 17.87 -0.41
C ASP A 58 -7.69 17.45 -1.33
N GLU A 59 -8.73 18.27 -1.40
CA GLU A 59 -9.92 18.01 -2.23
C GLU A 59 -9.72 18.39 -3.71
N GLU A 60 -8.74 19.24 -4.04
CA GLU A 60 -8.53 19.78 -5.40
C GLU A 60 -7.66 18.84 -6.25
N GLU A 61 -6.53 18.36 -5.71
CA GLU A 61 -5.63 17.44 -6.42
C GLU A 61 -4.98 16.37 -5.52
N PRO A 62 -5.76 15.46 -4.91
CA PRO A 62 -5.20 14.47 -3.99
C PRO A 62 -4.14 13.61 -4.69
N PHE A 63 -4.36 13.21 -5.95
CA PHE A 63 -3.58 12.18 -6.62
C PHE A 63 -2.22 12.60 -7.20
N SER A 64 -1.78 13.84 -7.05
CA SER A 64 -0.60 14.35 -7.78
C SER A 64 0.72 14.13 -7.06
N THR A 65 0.74 14.14 -5.73
CA THR A 65 1.98 14.17 -4.95
C THR A 65 2.24 12.84 -4.25
N VAL A 66 3.49 12.37 -4.34
CA VAL A 66 3.95 11.15 -3.67
C VAL A 66 5.30 11.36 -3.01
N VAL A 67 5.62 10.52 -2.03
CA VAL A 67 6.97 10.36 -1.50
C VAL A 67 7.51 8.97 -1.84
N VAL A 68 8.80 8.90 -2.15
CA VAL A 68 9.53 7.64 -2.38
C VAL A 68 10.46 7.42 -1.19
N THR A 69 10.28 6.31 -0.48
CA THR A 69 11.10 6.00 0.69
C THR A 69 12.51 5.59 0.27
N PRO A 70 13.53 5.78 1.12
CA PRO A 70 14.74 4.97 1.07
C PRO A 70 14.37 3.47 1.09
N PRO A 71 15.28 2.58 0.67
CA PRO A 71 15.05 1.14 0.81
C PRO A 71 14.73 0.73 2.25
N MET A 72 13.71 -0.11 2.39
CA MET A 72 13.22 -0.68 3.64
C MET A 72 13.16 -2.20 3.47
N GLN A 73 14.12 -2.91 4.07
CA GLN A 73 14.18 -4.38 4.06
C GLN A 73 14.11 -4.97 2.63
N GLY A 74 14.79 -4.34 1.68
CA GLY A 74 14.81 -4.78 0.27
C GLY A 74 13.64 -4.26 -0.59
N TRP A 75 12.75 -3.44 -0.04
CA TRP A 75 11.65 -2.80 -0.76
C TRP A 75 11.84 -1.30 -0.86
N THR A 76 11.34 -0.71 -1.95
CA THR A 76 11.17 0.74 -2.08
C THR A 76 9.68 1.03 -2.10
N LEU A 77 9.24 1.96 -1.26
CA LEU A 77 7.84 2.33 -1.20
C LEU A 77 7.61 3.65 -1.92
N VAL A 78 6.47 3.76 -2.57
CA VAL A 78 5.93 5.03 -3.04
C VAL A 78 4.61 5.24 -2.31
N VAL A 79 4.52 6.32 -1.55
CA VAL A 79 3.39 6.59 -0.65
C VAL A 79 2.69 7.85 -1.11
N GLY A 80 1.37 7.81 -1.09
CA GLY A 80 0.49 8.92 -1.43
C GLY A 80 -0.81 8.41 -2.04
N PRO A 81 -1.86 9.23 -2.03
CA PRO A 81 -3.19 8.84 -2.50
C PRO A 81 -3.24 8.49 -4.00
N TYR A 82 -2.18 8.80 -4.77
CA TYR A 82 -2.02 8.47 -6.19
C TYR A 82 -2.49 7.06 -6.57
N PHE A 83 -2.21 6.05 -5.74
CA PHE A 83 -2.60 4.67 -6.02
C PHE A 83 -4.04 4.38 -5.58
N GLY A 84 -5.01 5.15 -6.09
CA GLY A 84 -6.41 5.14 -5.67
C GLY A 84 -7.19 3.84 -5.91
N LEU A 85 -6.68 2.71 -5.42
CA LEU A 85 -7.24 1.37 -5.55
C LEU A 85 -8.72 1.28 -5.10
N PRO A 86 -9.15 1.94 -4.00
CA PRO A 86 -10.55 1.97 -3.60
C PRO A 86 -11.45 2.80 -4.51
N TYR A 87 -10.90 3.67 -5.37
CA TYR A 87 -11.70 4.48 -6.29
C TYR A 87 -11.96 3.69 -7.58
N PRO A 88 -13.22 3.29 -7.88
CA PRO A 88 -13.51 2.37 -9.00
C PRO A 88 -12.99 2.83 -10.35
N GLN A 89 -12.93 4.15 -10.58
CA GLN A 89 -12.41 4.74 -11.81
C GLN A 89 -10.90 4.52 -11.98
N GLN A 90 -10.15 4.41 -10.87
CA GLN A 90 -8.71 4.18 -10.89
C GLN A 90 -8.33 2.69 -10.70
N THR A 91 -9.24 1.86 -10.19
CA THR A 91 -8.95 0.44 -9.88
C THR A 91 -8.32 -0.31 -11.06
N ALA A 92 -8.83 -0.15 -12.28
CA ALA A 92 -8.27 -0.82 -13.46
C ALA A 92 -6.86 -0.32 -13.82
N PRO A 93 -6.62 1.00 -14.04
CA PRO A 93 -5.28 1.48 -14.39
C PRO A 93 -4.24 1.20 -13.29
N VAL A 94 -4.56 1.35 -12.01
CA VAL A 94 -3.59 1.02 -10.93
C VAL A 94 -3.28 -0.48 -10.86
N THR A 95 -4.25 -1.33 -11.21
CA THR A 95 -4.05 -2.79 -11.29
C THR A 95 -3.08 -3.14 -12.42
N ASP A 96 -3.27 -2.53 -13.60
CA ASP A 96 -2.39 -2.74 -14.75
C ASP A 96 -0.97 -2.21 -14.47
N LEU A 97 -0.86 -1.03 -13.87
CA LEU A 97 0.43 -0.46 -13.42
C LEU A 97 1.15 -1.42 -12.47
N CYS A 98 0.47 -1.91 -11.43
CA CYS A 98 1.08 -2.83 -10.47
C CYS A 98 1.51 -4.15 -11.13
N ARG A 99 0.71 -4.67 -12.07
CA ARG A 99 1.10 -5.82 -12.88
C ARG A 99 2.39 -5.55 -13.65
N GLU A 100 2.50 -4.42 -14.34
CA GLU A 100 3.69 -4.05 -15.12
C GLU A 100 4.93 -3.88 -14.25
N LEU A 101 4.79 -3.21 -13.11
CA LEU A 101 5.87 -3.07 -12.13
C LEU A 101 6.31 -4.43 -11.60
N SER A 102 5.39 -5.34 -11.30
CA SER A 102 5.76 -6.70 -10.87
C SER A 102 6.46 -7.49 -11.97
N ALA A 103 6.18 -7.23 -13.24
CA ALA A 103 6.89 -7.84 -14.35
C ALA A 103 8.34 -7.34 -14.45
N HIS A 104 8.55 -6.06 -14.15
CA HIS A 104 9.87 -5.40 -14.20
C HIS A 104 10.74 -5.71 -12.98
N PHE A 105 10.17 -5.57 -11.78
CA PHE A 105 10.89 -5.70 -10.51
C PHE A 105 10.73 -7.07 -9.83
N GLY A 106 9.94 -7.98 -10.41
CA GLY A 106 9.65 -9.29 -9.84
C GLY A 106 8.42 -9.30 -8.94
N LYS A 107 8.27 -8.32 -8.03
CA LYS A 107 7.06 -8.13 -7.22
C LYS A 107 6.70 -6.66 -7.10
N ALA A 108 5.40 -6.40 -7.11
CA ALA A 108 4.82 -5.11 -6.78
C ALA A 108 3.49 -5.32 -6.07
N GLN A 109 3.20 -4.48 -5.08
CA GLN A 109 2.03 -4.63 -4.22
C GLN A 109 1.44 -3.26 -3.91
N LEU A 110 0.13 -3.14 -3.95
CA LEU A 110 -0.60 -1.92 -3.63
C LEU A 110 -1.46 -2.13 -2.41
N PHE A 111 -1.56 -1.10 -1.59
CA PHE A 111 -2.29 -1.15 -0.34
C PHE A 111 -2.98 0.19 -0.08
N PHE A 112 -4.14 0.10 0.57
CA PHE A 112 -4.89 1.22 1.09
C PHE A 112 -5.45 0.84 2.46
N HIS A 113 -5.19 1.67 3.46
CA HIS A 113 -5.68 1.53 4.82
C HIS A 113 -6.32 2.84 5.28
N SER A 114 -7.49 2.75 5.92
CA SER A 114 -8.15 3.90 6.56
C SER A 114 -8.15 3.74 8.08
N GLU A 115 -7.49 4.67 8.79
CA GLU A 115 -7.56 4.71 10.26
C GLU A 115 -9.00 5.01 10.77
N GLN A 116 -9.85 5.55 9.90
CA GLN A 116 -11.26 5.84 10.16
C GLN A 116 -12.20 4.67 9.86
N ASN A 117 -11.65 3.53 9.40
CA ASN A 117 -12.43 2.36 9.00
C ASN A 117 -13.38 2.66 7.81
N ASP A 118 -12.97 3.56 6.92
CA ASP A 118 -13.69 3.90 5.68
C ASP A 118 -13.40 2.92 4.53
N GLY A 119 -12.43 2.02 4.72
CA GLY A 119 -12.14 0.94 3.79
C GLY A 119 -10.73 0.39 3.85
N GLU A 120 -10.57 -0.77 3.23
CA GLU A 120 -9.35 -1.54 3.07
C GLU A 120 -9.25 -2.03 1.63
N ALA A 121 -8.09 -1.84 1.01
CA ALA A 121 -7.82 -2.46 -0.28
C ALA A 121 -6.38 -2.94 -0.36
N TRP A 122 -6.18 -4.04 -1.07
CA TRP A 122 -4.84 -4.51 -1.41
C TRP A 122 -4.83 -5.23 -2.73
N LEU A 123 -3.67 -5.23 -3.37
CA LEU A 123 -3.39 -5.95 -4.58
C LEU A 123 -1.97 -6.48 -4.52
N ILE A 124 -1.83 -7.76 -4.82
CA ILE A 124 -0.55 -8.47 -4.77
C ILE A 124 -0.23 -9.00 -6.17
N ALA A 125 0.88 -8.54 -6.73
CA ALA A 125 1.34 -8.94 -8.05
C ALA A 125 2.78 -9.50 -8.01
N GLU A 126 2.98 -10.58 -8.75
CA GLU A 126 4.29 -11.23 -8.91
C GLU A 126 4.53 -11.59 -10.37
N ARG A 127 5.68 -11.17 -10.91
CA ARG A 127 6.18 -11.52 -12.25
C ARG A 127 5.15 -11.29 -13.35
N GLY A 128 4.47 -10.15 -13.30
CA GLY A 128 3.47 -9.76 -14.29
C GLY A 128 2.11 -10.42 -14.12
N ARG A 129 1.81 -11.02 -12.96
CA ARG A 129 0.52 -11.66 -12.67
C ARG A 129 -0.08 -11.08 -11.40
N ILE A 130 -1.36 -10.77 -11.45
CA ILE A 130 -2.15 -10.44 -10.25
C ILE A 130 -2.47 -11.77 -9.55
N LEU A 131 -2.01 -11.92 -8.31
CA LEU A 131 -2.29 -13.09 -7.48
C LEU A 131 -3.60 -12.91 -6.72
N ARG A 132 -3.80 -11.73 -6.14
CA ARG A 132 -5.02 -11.35 -5.43
C ARG A 132 -5.24 -9.84 -5.53
N ARG A 133 -6.49 -9.42 -5.69
CA ARG A 133 -6.94 -8.06 -5.44
C ARG A 133 -8.19 -8.13 -4.58
N TRP A 134 -8.26 -7.31 -3.55
CA TRP A 134 -9.42 -7.15 -2.69
C TRP A 134 -9.67 -5.66 -2.43
N ILE A 135 -10.94 -5.29 -2.37
CA ILE A 135 -11.42 -3.94 -2.07
C ILE A 135 -12.69 -4.11 -1.23
N SER A 136 -12.68 -3.71 0.03
CA SER A 136 -13.79 -3.96 0.97
C SER A 136 -15.11 -3.35 0.51
N GLU A 137 -15.09 -2.17 -0.09
CA GLU A 137 -16.28 -1.45 -0.57
C GLU A 137 -16.83 -2.07 -1.85
N TYR A 138 -15.97 -2.80 -2.58
CA TYR A 138 -16.28 -3.38 -3.87
C TYR A 138 -15.83 -4.85 -3.99
N PRO A 139 -16.35 -5.79 -3.16
CA PRO A 139 -15.91 -7.20 -3.19
C PRO A 139 -16.08 -7.85 -4.57
N LYS A 140 -17.05 -7.40 -5.36
CA LYS A 140 -17.28 -7.87 -6.74
C LYS A 140 -16.15 -7.55 -7.73
N LEU A 141 -15.24 -6.64 -7.35
CA LEU A 141 -14.04 -6.31 -8.12
C LEU A 141 -12.83 -7.14 -7.68
N ALA A 142 -13.00 -8.09 -6.76
CA ALA A 142 -11.92 -8.97 -6.35
C ALA A 142 -11.39 -9.80 -7.54
N LEU A 143 -10.10 -10.14 -7.47
CA LEU A 143 -9.43 -10.97 -8.47
C LEU A 143 -8.56 -12.01 -7.78
N GLY A 144 -8.48 -13.21 -8.34
CA GLY A 144 -7.62 -14.27 -7.84
C GLY A 144 -8.11 -14.90 -6.54
N GLU A 145 -7.46 -15.98 -6.12
CA GLU A 145 -7.88 -16.76 -4.95
C GLU A 145 -7.34 -16.14 -3.64
N PRO A 146 -8.13 -16.18 -2.54
CA PRO A 146 -7.61 -15.82 -1.22
C PRO A 146 -6.36 -16.62 -0.88
N PHE A 147 -5.33 -15.93 -0.37
CA PHE A 147 -4.03 -16.53 -0.07
C PHE A 147 -3.38 -15.85 1.15
N GLY A 148 -2.30 -16.43 1.66
CA GLY A 148 -1.55 -15.85 2.79
C GLY A 148 -2.43 -15.66 4.03
N VAL A 149 -2.38 -14.46 4.63
CA VAL A 149 -3.16 -14.10 5.81
C VAL A 149 -4.67 -14.14 5.57
N GLU A 150 -5.15 -13.67 4.41
CA GLU A 150 -6.58 -13.68 4.06
C GLU A 150 -7.15 -15.10 4.15
N ARG A 151 -6.45 -16.06 3.53
CA ARG A 151 -6.87 -17.48 3.56
C ARG A 151 -6.92 -18.04 4.98
N ARG A 152 -5.93 -17.72 5.83
CA ARG A 152 -5.91 -18.19 7.22
C ARG A 152 -7.05 -17.59 8.05
N LEU A 153 -7.39 -16.32 7.82
CA LEU A 153 -8.49 -15.65 8.51
C LEU A 153 -9.84 -16.21 8.06
N LEU A 154 -10.04 -16.41 6.76
CA LEU A 154 -11.23 -17.08 6.23
C LEU A 154 -11.41 -18.49 6.80
N ASP A 155 -10.32 -19.26 6.96
CA ASP A 155 -10.36 -20.59 7.60
C ASP A 155 -10.82 -20.52 9.06
N ALA A 156 -10.37 -19.49 9.81
CA ALA A 156 -10.80 -19.27 11.19
C ALA A 156 -12.29 -18.93 11.31
N TYR A 157 -12.86 -18.29 10.28
CA TYR A 157 -14.30 -18.03 10.13
C TYR A 157 -15.07 -19.23 9.55
N GLY A 158 -14.39 -20.29 9.09
CA GLY A 158 -15.03 -21.43 8.44
C GLY A 158 -15.51 -21.17 7.00
N ILE A 159 -15.02 -20.11 6.36
CA ILE A 159 -15.36 -19.75 4.97
C ILE A 159 -14.43 -20.52 4.02
N THR A 160 -14.87 -21.61 3.41
CA THR A 160 -13.96 -22.43 2.56
C THR A 160 -13.70 -21.86 1.17
N GLY A 161 -14.53 -20.91 0.72
CA GLY A 161 -14.46 -20.30 -0.61
C GLY A 161 -13.89 -18.88 -0.59
N GLN A 162 -14.28 -18.10 -1.58
CA GLN A 162 -13.99 -16.68 -1.68
C GLN A 162 -14.99 -15.86 -0.86
N PRO A 163 -14.56 -14.86 -0.10
CA PRO A 163 -15.48 -14.01 0.69
C PRO A 163 -16.46 -13.24 -0.19
N GLU A 164 -16.07 -12.88 -1.42
CA GLU A 164 -16.94 -12.22 -2.40
C GLU A 164 -18.10 -13.09 -2.93
N ASP A 165 -18.03 -14.41 -2.74
CA ASP A 165 -19.06 -15.37 -3.16
C ASP A 165 -20.07 -15.69 -2.06
N LEU A 166 -19.88 -15.17 -0.84
CA LEU A 166 -20.80 -15.40 0.26
C LEU A 166 -22.17 -14.81 -0.04
N ASP A 167 -23.23 -15.49 0.43
CA ASP A 167 -24.57 -14.94 0.42
C ASP A 167 -24.59 -13.67 1.29
N PRO A 168 -24.86 -12.48 0.72
CA PRO A 168 -24.82 -11.22 1.47
C PRO A 168 -25.83 -11.17 2.61
N ASP A 169 -26.88 -12.00 2.57
CA ASP A 169 -27.89 -12.07 3.63
C ASP A 169 -27.53 -13.10 4.73
N SER A 170 -26.39 -13.79 4.61
CA SER A 170 -25.94 -14.76 5.61
C SER A 170 -25.22 -14.09 6.79
N ASP A 171 -25.43 -14.65 7.99
CA ASP A 171 -24.69 -14.23 9.19
C ASP A 171 -23.17 -14.27 8.98
N LEU A 172 -22.69 -15.27 8.23
CA LEU A 172 -21.27 -15.43 7.91
C LEU A 172 -20.70 -14.27 7.08
N ALA A 173 -21.46 -13.76 6.10
CA ALA A 173 -21.07 -12.58 5.33
C ALA A 173 -21.06 -11.32 6.21
N GLY A 174 -22.05 -11.18 7.09
CA GLY A 174 -22.12 -10.08 8.06
C GLY A 174 -20.94 -10.08 9.04
N ASP A 175 -20.64 -11.24 9.63
CA ASP A 175 -19.55 -11.41 10.58
C ASP A 175 -18.18 -11.16 9.94
N TRP A 176 -17.97 -11.62 8.70
CA TRP A 176 -16.76 -11.33 7.93
C TRP A 176 -16.66 -9.83 7.61
N ALA A 177 -17.72 -9.23 7.07
CA ALA A 177 -17.72 -7.83 6.64
C ALA A 177 -17.59 -6.83 7.80
N ALA A 178 -17.96 -7.21 9.03
CA ALA A 178 -17.91 -6.33 10.19
C ALA A 178 -16.49 -5.85 10.55
N THR A 179 -15.47 -6.68 10.33
CA THR A 179 -14.06 -6.32 10.56
C THR A 179 -13.16 -6.63 9.37
N TRP A 180 -13.76 -7.05 8.25
CA TRP A 180 -13.06 -7.69 7.12
C TRP A 180 -12.21 -8.88 7.58
N GLY A 181 -12.67 -9.58 8.62
CA GLY A 181 -11.95 -10.66 9.27
C GLY A 181 -10.59 -10.25 9.86
N ASP A 182 -10.40 -8.97 10.18
CA ASP A 182 -9.12 -8.37 10.57
C ASP A 182 -8.04 -8.47 9.47
N CYS A 183 -8.45 -8.68 8.22
CA CYS A 183 -7.57 -8.75 7.07
C CYS A 183 -7.24 -7.35 6.55
N TRP A 184 -6.66 -6.49 7.38
CA TRP A 184 -6.35 -5.11 7.00
C TRP A 184 -5.17 -5.04 6.03
N ALA A 185 -5.10 -3.98 5.22
CA ALA A 185 -4.02 -3.81 4.26
C ALA A 185 -2.63 -3.77 4.93
N THR A 186 -2.53 -3.22 6.14
CA THR A 186 -1.30 -3.25 6.97
C THR A 186 -0.93 -4.68 7.37
N THR A 187 -1.89 -5.50 7.78
CA THR A 187 -1.66 -6.92 8.10
C THR A 187 -1.22 -7.72 6.88
N VAL A 188 -1.84 -7.49 5.72
CA VAL A 188 -1.42 -8.13 4.46
C VAL A 188 -0.01 -7.69 4.08
N ALA A 189 0.30 -6.39 4.20
CA ALA A 189 1.60 -5.85 3.86
C ALA A 189 2.72 -6.36 4.76
N GLU A 190 2.48 -6.51 6.07
CA GLU A 190 3.45 -7.08 7.01
C GLU A 190 3.90 -8.49 6.60
N GLU A 191 2.99 -9.31 6.05
CA GLU A 191 3.32 -10.67 5.62
C GLU A 191 3.89 -10.75 4.20
N SER A 192 3.41 -9.89 3.30
CA SER A 192 3.68 -10.02 1.86
C SER A 192 4.78 -9.08 1.34
N SER A 193 5.01 -7.95 2.00
CA SER A 193 6.07 -6.99 1.68
C SER A 193 6.48 -6.17 2.90
N ILE A 194 5.98 -4.93 3.03
CA ILE A 194 6.33 -3.98 4.08
C ILE A 194 5.11 -3.17 4.49
N ASP A 195 4.82 -3.20 5.79
CA ASP A 195 3.93 -2.27 6.47
C ASP A 195 4.71 -1.01 6.92
N PRO A 196 4.49 0.17 6.30
CA PRO A 196 5.21 1.39 6.64
C PRO A 196 4.78 2.00 7.98
N THR A 197 3.73 1.46 8.61
CA THR A 197 3.27 1.89 9.93
C THR A 197 4.03 1.22 11.08
N THR A 198 4.85 0.21 10.79
CA THR A 198 5.66 -0.52 11.78
C THR A 198 7.12 -0.71 11.36
N ALA A 199 7.42 -0.75 10.05
CA ALA A 199 8.77 -0.96 9.54
C ALA A 199 9.64 0.30 9.61
N ALA A 200 10.91 0.11 10.00
CA ALA A 200 11.94 1.15 9.95
C ALA A 200 12.77 1.04 8.66
N ALA A 201 13.32 2.18 8.22
CA ALA A 201 14.28 2.22 7.11
C ALA A 201 15.58 1.46 7.41
N ASP A 202 16.26 1.00 6.35
CA ASP A 202 17.49 0.23 6.50
C ASP A 202 18.63 1.06 7.11
N LYS A 203 19.21 0.54 8.20
CA LYS A 203 20.31 1.19 8.92
C LYS A 203 21.54 1.31 8.00
N GLY A 204 21.97 2.54 7.74
CA GLY A 204 23.15 2.83 6.91
C GLY A 204 22.84 3.08 5.44
N SER A 205 21.56 3.16 5.06
CA SER A 205 21.18 3.72 3.76
C SER A 205 21.51 5.20 3.72
N ASN A 206 22.31 5.63 2.73
CA ASN A 206 22.57 7.05 2.45
C ASN A 206 21.48 7.66 1.56
N SER A 207 20.47 6.87 1.16
CA SER A 207 19.35 7.37 0.38
C SER A 207 18.44 8.24 1.25
N SER A 208 18.15 9.44 0.78
CA SER A 208 17.12 10.29 1.34
C SER A 208 15.73 9.84 0.87
N MET A 209 14.69 10.29 1.60
CA MET A 209 13.34 10.27 1.07
C MET A 209 13.27 11.26 -0.09
N LEU A 210 12.46 10.94 -1.10
CA LEU A 210 12.20 11.81 -2.23
C LEU A 210 10.74 12.23 -2.21
N MET A 211 10.46 13.44 -2.65
CA MET A 211 9.12 13.88 -3.03
C MET A 211 9.10 14.02 -4.56
N ALA A 212 7.98 13.67 -5.19
CA ALA A 212 7.81 13.80 -6.62
C ALA A 212 6.33 13.98 -7.00
N ILE A 213 6.11 14.39 -8.25
CA ILE A 213 4.79 14.50 -8.87
C ILE A 213 4.54 13.27 -9.74
N ALA A 214 3.43 12.58 -9.48
CA ALA A 214 2.96 11.44 -10.23
C ALA A 214 2.16 11.88 -11.48
N PRO A 215 2.25 11.14 -12.59
CA PRO A 215 1.47 11.44 -13.78
C PRO A 215 0.00 11.09 -13.58
N THR A 216 -0.92 11.82 -14.21
CA THR A 216 -2.34 11.45 -14.23
C THR A 216 -2.54 10.13 -14.98
N PHE A 217 -3.45 9.27 -14.49
CA PHE A 217 -3.93 8.14 -15.29
C PHE A 217 -4.71 8.66 -16.50
N GLU A 218 -4.33 8.24 -17.72
CA GLU A 218 -5.01 8.57 -18.99
C GLU A 218 -6.28 7.73 -19.21
#